data_AF-A0A818QRW4-F1
#
_entry.id   AF-A0A818QRW4-F1
#
_cell.length_a   1.000
_cell.length_b   1.000
_cell.length_c   1.000
_cell.angle_alpha   90.00
_cell.angle_beta   90.00
_cell.angle_gamma   90.00
#
_symmetry.space_group_name_H-M   'P 1'
#
loop_
_entity.id
_entity.type
_entity.pdbx_description
1 polymer ?
#
loop_
_entity_poly.entity_id
_entity_poly.type
_entity_poly.pdbx_seq_one_letter_code
_entity_poly.pdbx_strand_id
1 'polypeptide(L)'
;MEKNLGRIKKYPKIRYDYQSFDYDHLYFAGTLIHSIDFRKSSGGFIHGFRYITRALHRIFEYCYHQQKWPSISLSWFSLTNYLIKRINEADGIYQMFGQLVDVILIDRINRQCRYLEEYPVRLLPRLEEITGYTSDNLLILNMQYGMNYSGAGRDVFAFDRISASVDTADRSNFLHPVLYYYDSPLQEKDFDNVKSGFLPLTSSVRIHHIIENVLTLWMHPDEHILPLRIFLENILNINLEQRTVISYARKRMLQKKLTIPVQFYAAI
;
A
#
# COMPACT_ATOMS: atom_id res chain seq x y z
N MET A 1 -3.79 11.79 -16.46
CA MET A 1 -5.06 11.77 -17.24
C MET A 1 -5.71 10.40 -17.05
N GLU A 2 -6.95 10.33 -16.56
CA GLU A 2 -7.62 9.04 -16.36
C GLU A 2 -7.76 8.28 -17.68
N LYS A 3 -7.18 7.08 -17.74
CA LYS A 3 -7.25 6.23 -18.93
C LYS A 3 -8.55 5.44 -18.91
N ASN A 4 -9.24 5.37 -20.03
CA ASN A 4 -10.44 4.57 -20.21
C ASN A 4 -10.13 3.08 -19.98
N LEU A 5 -10.67 2.50 -18.90
CA LEU A 5 -10.47 1.10 -18.50
C LEU A 5 -11.59 0.17 -18.98
N GLY A 6 -12.64 0.72 -19.59
CA GLY A 6 -13.79 -0.04 -20.05
C GLY A 6 -13.47 -0.91 -21.26
N ARG A 7 -13.67 -2.22 -21.15
CA ARG A 7 -13.83 -3.08 -22.32
C ARG A 7 -15.31 -3.08 -22.68
N ILE A 8 -15.74 -2.19 -23.59
CA ILE A 8 -17.15 -1.95 -23.94
C ILE A 8 -17.95 -3.25 -24.16
N LYS A 9 -17.32 -4.34 -24.63
CA LYS A 9 -17.94 -5.66 -24.80
C LYS A 9 -18.26 -6.44 -23.51
N LYS A 10 -17.65 -6.09 -22.36
CA LYS A 10 -17.76 -6.83 -21.08
C LYS A 10 -17.97 -5.93 -19.86
N TYR A 11 -17.36 -4.75 -19.79
CA TYR A 11 -17.43 -3.85 -18.65
C TYR A 11 -17.64 -2.39 -19.08
N PRO A 12 -18.37 -1.58 -18.27
CA PRO A 12 -18.55 -0.17 -18.53
C PRO A 12 -17.23 0.59 -18.46
N LYS A 13 -17.18 1.75 -19.12
CA LYS A 13 -16.10 2.72 -18.95
C LYS A 13 -16.32 3.44 -17.62
N ILE A 14 -15.36 3.28 -16.71
CA ILE A 14 -15.44 3.87 -15.37
C ILE A 14 -14.14 4.55 -15.01
N ARG A 15 -14.28 5.67 -14.30
CA ARG A 15 -13.21 6.46 -13.70
C ARG A 15 -12.69 5.77 -12.44
N TYR A 16 -11.58 6.25 -11.87
CA TYR A 16 -11.00 5.62 -10.67
C TYR A 16 -11.82 5.87 -9.40
N ASP A 17 -12.73 6.85 -9.42
CA ASP A 17 -13.74 7.08 -8.38
C ASP A 17 -15.03 6.29 -8.61
N TYR A 18 -14.99 5.30 -9.51
CA TYR A 18 -16.09 4.39 -9.86
C TYR A 18 -17.30 5.06 -10.53
N GLN A 19 -17.15 6.31 -10.95
CA GLN A 19 -18.14 7.05 -11.70
C GLN A 19 -18.06 6.73 -13.20
N SER A 20 -19.17 6.94 -13.90
CA SER A 20 -19.19 6.94 -15.36
C SER A 20 -18.28 8.03 -15.93
N PHE A 21 -17.67 7.74 -17.08
CA PHE A 21 -17.00 8.77 -17.88
C PHE A 21 -18.00 9.67 -18.63
N ASP A 22 -19.18 9.14 -18.96
CA ASP A 22 -20.12 9.78 -19.87
C ASP A 22 -21.22 10.57 -19.14
N TYR A 23 -21.43 10.30 -17.84
CA TYR A 23 -22.52 10.88 -17.05
C TYR A 23 -22.07 11.21 -15.64
N ASP A 24 -22.31 12.44 -15.20
CA ASP A 24 -22.08 12.83 -13.81
C ASP A 24 -23.10 12.15 -12.89
N HIS A 25 -22.67 11.86 -11.66
CA HIS A 25 -23.46 11.22 -10.60
C HIS A 25 -23.97 9.81 -10.91
N LEU A 26 -23.53 9.19 -12.01
CA LEU A 26 -23.78 7.79 -12.32
C LEU A 26 -22.58 6.95 -11.87
N TYR A 27 -22.79 6.05 -10.91
CA TYR A 27 -21.73 5.20 -10.34
C TYR A 27 -21.99 3.72 -10.58
N PHE A 28 -20.92 2.94 -10.57
CA PHE A 28 -20.97 1.49 -10.71
C PHE A 28 -20.50 0.80 -9.43
N ALA A 29 -21.09 -0.35 -9.12
CA ALA A 29 -20.72 -1.18 -7.97
C ALA A 29 -20.81 -2.67 -8.30
N GLY A 30 -20.37 -3.54 -7.40
CA GLY A 30 -20.44 -5.00 -7.58
C GLY A 30 -19.41 -5.50 -8.59
N THR A 31 -19.79 -6.37 -9.52
CA THR A 31 -18.84 -6.91 -10.52
C THR A 31 -18.55 -5.94 -11.67
N LEU A 32 -19.34 -4.88 -11.84
CA LEU A 32 -19.19 -3.90 -12.93
C LEU A 32 -17.92 -3.07 -12.79
N ILE A 33 -17.50 -2.79 -11.56
CA ILE A 33 -16.24 -2.09 -11.23
C ILE A 33 -14.98 -2.89 -11.57
N HIS A 34 -15.13 -4.17 -11.92
CA HIS A 34 -14.00 -5.01 -12.32
C HIS A 34 -13.34 -4.55 -13.63
N SER A 35 -13.86 -3.53 -14.34
CA SER A 35 -13.11 -2.90 -15.44
C SER A 35 -11.78 -2.32 -14.98
N ILE A 36 -11.69 -1.76 -13.76
CA ILE A 36 -10.45 -1.12 -13.26
C ILE A 36 -9.33 -2.16 -13.07
N ASP A 37 -9.67 -3.28 -12.46
CA ASP A 37 -8.74 -4.32 -12.02
C ASP A 37 -8.88 -5.64 -12.82
N PHE A 38 -9.48 -5.60 -14.01
CA PHE A 38 -9.67 -6.77 -14.86
C PHE A 38 -8.35 -7.52 -15.11
N ARG A 39 -8.30 -8.82 -14.75
CA ARG A 39 -7.11 -9.69 -14.80
C ARG A 39 -5.90 -9.16 -14.00
N LYS A 40 -6.14 -8.26 -13.05
CA LYS A 40 -5.11 -7.68 -12.19
C LYS A 40 -5.36 -8.03 -10.72
N SER A 41 -6.61 -7.96 -10.27
CA SER A 41 -6.99 -8.24 -8.88
C SER A 41 -8.37 -8.92 -8.82
N SER A 42 -8.97 -8.98 -7.63
CA SER A 42 -10.10 -9.85 -7.30
C SER A 42 -11.49 -9.21 -7.43
N GLY A 43 -11.61 -8.01 -8.02
CA GLY A 43 -12.85 -7.26 -8.15
C GLY A 43 -13.96 -7.95 -8.95
N GLY A 44 -13.65 -9.04 -9.65
CA GLY A 44 -14.63 -9.85 -10.38
C GLY A 44 -15.47 -10.78 -9.49
N PHE A 45 -15.10 -10.94 -8.21
CA PHE A 45 -15.72 -11.88 -7.27
C PHE A 45 -16.09 -11.20 -5.95
N ILE A 46 -17.01 -11.81 -5.19
CA ILE A 46 -17.56 -11.24 -3.94
C ILE A 46 -16.49 -10.87 -2.92
N HIS A 47 -15.42 -11.66 -2.83
CA HIS A 47 -14.33 -11.37 -1.90
C HIS A 47 -13.52 -10.13 -2.30
N GLY A 48 -13.55 -9.67 -3.55
CA GLY A 48 -12.90 -8.42 -3.96
C GLY A 48 -13.86 -7.22 -3.99
N PHE A 49 -14.94 -7.32 -4.78
CA PHE A 49 -15.81 -6.15 -5.00
C PHE A 49 -16.49 -5.65 -3.72
N ARG A 50 -16.68 -6.49 -2.69
CA ARG A 50 -17.25 -6.03 -1.41
C ARG A 50 -16.43 -4.90 -0.78
N TYR A 51 -15.11 -4.92 -0.96
CA TYR A 51 -14.22 -3.89 -0.41
C TYR A 51 -14.21 -2.63 -1.26
N ILE A 52 -14.25 -2.77 -2.59
CA ILE A 52 -14.41 -1.59 -3.44
C ILE A 52 -15.78 -0.94 -3.19
N THR A 53 -16.87 -1.70 -3.05
CA THR A 53 -18.18 -1.15 -2.71
C THR A 53 -18.13 -0.42 -1.36
N ARG A 54 -17.38 -0.93 -0.38
CA ARG A 54 -17.13 -0.22 0.89
C ARG A 54 -16.33 1.06 0.69
N ALA A 55 -15.31 1.07 -0.16
CA ALA A 55 -14.57 2.27 -0.51
C ALA A 55 -15.46 3.30 -1.21
N LEU A 56 -16.29 2.89 -2.18
CA LEU A 56 -17.26 3.74 -2.85
C LEU A 56 -18.26 4.36 -1.87
N HIS A 57 -18.78 3.59 -0.92
CA HIS A 57 -19.61 4.12 0.15
C HIS A 57 -18.89 5.22 0.94
N ARG A 58 -17.63 5.01 1.31
CA ARG A 58 -16.82 6.01 2.03
C ARG A 58 -16.52 7.26 1.19
N ILE A 59 -16.39 7.12 -0.13
CA ILE A 59 -16.29 8.28 -1.04
C ILE A 59 -17.58 9.10 -0.97
N PHE A 60 -18.74 8.46 -1.02
CA PHE A 60 -20.04 9.16 -0.91
C PHE A 60 -20.25 9.85 0.42
N GLU A 61 -19.87 9.21 1.52
CA GLU A 61 -19.92 9.79 2.87
C GLU A 61 -19.23 11.16 2.92
N TYR A 62 -18.04 11.28 2.34
CA TYR A 62 -17.36 12.57 2.32
C TYR A 62 -17.94 13.52 1.27
N CYS A 63 -18.06 13.08 0.01
CA CYS A 63 -18.47 13.95 -1.09
C CYS A 63 -19.89 14.53 -0.91
N TYR A 64 -20.82 13.78 -0.32
CA TYR A 64 -22.23 14.19 -0.19
C TYR A 64 -22.66 14.54 1.24
N HIS A 65 -21.97 14.02 2.25
CA HIS A 65 -22.36 14.20 3.65
C HIS A 65 -21.28 14.84 4.53
N GLN A 66 -20.12 15.16 3.95
CA GLN A 66 -18.95 15.72 4.67
C GLN A 66 -18.50 14.84 5.86
N GLN A 67 -18.84 13.55 5.81
CA GLN A 67 -18.39 12.57 6.78
C GLN A 67 -17.01 12.09 6.37
N LYS A 68 -16.00 12.44 7.17
CA LYS A 68 -14.60 12.12 6.88
C LYS A 68 -14.38 10.62 6.77
N TRP A 69 -13.36 10.24 5.99
CA TRP A 69 -12.98 8.84 5.86
C TRP A 69 -12.71 8.22 7.24
N PRO A 70 -13.23 7.01 7.54
CA PRO A 70 -12.99 6.36 8.82
C PRO A 70 -11.49 6.26 9.12
N SER A 71 -11.09 6.73 10.30
CA SER A 71 -9.67 6.85 10.63
C SER A 71 -9.37 6.55 12.08
N ILE A 72 -8.14 6.09 12.32
CA ILE A 72 -7.64 5.76 13.65
C ILE A 72 -6.43 6.66 13.95
N SER A 73 -6.45 7.35 15.09
CA SER A 73 -5.33 8.14 15.54
C SER A 73 -4.36 7.26 16.34
N LEU A 74 -3.09 7.30 15.98
CA LEU A 74 -2.04 6.48 16.57
C LEU A 74 -0.82 7.34 16.91
N SER A 75 -0.18 7.07 18.03
CA SER A 75 1.16 7.59 18.26
C SER A 75 2.16 6.90 17.34
N TRP A 76 3.27 7.58 17.02
CA TRP A 76 4.37 6.97 16.26
C TRP A 76 4.89 5.67 16.91
N PHE A 77 4.85 5.57 18.23
CA PHE A 77 5.33 4.40 18.97
C PHE A 77 4.40 3.18 18.83
N SER A 78 3.11 3.42 18.56
CA SER A 78 2.12 2.36 18.36
C SER A 78 2.04 1.88 16.91
N LEU A 79 2.62 2.65 15.97
CA LEU A 79 2.47 2.42 14.53
C LEU A 79 3.00 1.05 14.08
N THR A 80 4.19 0.64 14.55
CA THR A 80 4.76 -0.67 14.20
C THR A 80 3.83 -1.82 14.57
N ASN A 81 3.30 -1.82 15.79
CA ASN A 81 2.40 -2.88 16.26
C ASN A 81 1.09 -2.87 15.49
N TYR A 82 0.56 -1.68 15.19
CA TYR A 82 -0.66 -1.54 14.40
C TYR A 82 -0.47 -2.04 12.97
N LEU A 83 0.66 -1.71 12.32
CA LEU A 83 1.00 -2.19 10.98
C LEU A 83 1.15 -3.71 10.96
N ILE A 84 1.86 -4.32 11.91
CA ILE A 84 1.99 -5.78 11.98
C ILE A 84 0.60 -6.43 12.15
N LYS A 85 -0.26 -5.90 13.03
CA LYS A 85 -1.64 -6.39 13.17
C LYS A 85 -2.39 -6.29 11.84
N ARG A 86 -2.37 -5.11 11.21
CA ARG A 86 -3.05 -4.87 9.93
C ARG A 86 -2.54 -5.78 8.82
N ILE A 87 -1.23 -5.95 8.66
CA ILE A 87 -0.64 -6.83 7.65
C ILE A 87 -1.17 -8.27 7.76
N ASN A 88 -1.38 -8.77 8.99
CA ASN A 88 -1.84 -10.14 9.22
C ASN A 88 -3.37 -10.29 9.19
N GLU A 89 -4.14 -9.21 9.34
CA GLU A 89 -5.60 -9.26 9.49
C GLU A 89 -6.39 -8.54 8.38
N ALA A 90 -5.73 -7.68 7.58
CA ALA A 90 -6.40 -6.81 6.61
C ALA A 90 -6.79 -7.56 5.34
N ASP A 91 -8.01 -8.09 5.36
CA ASP A 91 -8.63 -8.82 4.27
C ASP A 91 -8.86 -7.96 3.01
N GLY A 92 -9.18 -6.67 3.17
CA GLY A 92 -9.40 -5.73 2.06
C GLY A 92 -8.20 -5.55 1.13
N ILE A 93 -7.07 -5.08 1.66
CA ILE A 93 -5.84 -4.87 0.86
C ILE A 93 -5.22 -6.20 0.40
N TYR A 94 -5.44 -7.30 1.14
CA TYR A 94 -5.00 -8.63 0.71
C TYR A 94 -5.77 -9.11 -0.54
N GLN A 95 -7.11 -9.00 -0.51
CA GLN A 95 -7.96 -9.46 -1.62
C GLN A 95 -7.91 -8.51 -2.82
N MET A 96 -7.83 -7.20 -2.56
CA MET A 96 -7.74 -6.14 -3.57
C MET A 96 -6.31 -5.60 -3.71
N PHE A 97 -5.33 -6.51 -3.71
CA PHE A 97 -3.92 -6.18 -3.81
C PHE A 97 -3.64 -5.24 -4.99
N GLY A 98 -2.83 -4.22 -4.72
CA GLY A 98 -2.47 -3.22 -5.72
C GLY A 98 -3.64 -2.36 -6.27
N GLN A 99 -4.84 -2.47 -5.70
CA GLN A 99 -6.00 -1.62 -6.01
C GLN A 99 -6.47 -0.83 -4.80
N LEU A 100 -6.47 -1.47 -3.62
CA LEU A 100 -6.69 -0.83 -2.33
C LEU A 100 -5.40 -0.83 -1.53
N VAL A 101 -5.15 0.28 -0.84
CA VAL A 101 -4.00 0.48 0.05
C VAL A 101 -4.49 1.01 1.39
N ASP A 102 -3.70 0.83 2.43
CA ASP A 102 -3.88 1.61 3.64
C ASP A 102 -2.99 2.86 3.59
N VAL A 103 -3.51 3.99 4.07
CA VAL A 103 -2.84 5.30 4.02
C VAL A 103 -2.60 5.78 5.43
N ILE A 104 -1.35 6.12 5.75
CA ILE A 104 -0.94 6.63 7.04
C ILE A 104 -0.45 8.06 6.84
N LEU A 105 -1.22 9.01 7.38
CA LEU A 105 -0.89 10.43 7.37
C LEU A 105 0.02 10.73 8.56
N ILE A 106 1.25 11.18 8.29
CA ILE A 106 2.25 11.39 9.34
C ILE A 106 2.23 12.87 9.76
N ASP A 107 1.95 13.09 11.04
CA ASP A 107 2.08 14.39 11.69
C ASP A 107 3.41 14.45 12.45
N ARG A 108 4.36 15.20 11.89
CA ARG A 108 5.70 15.39 12.45
C ARG A 108 5.74 16.28 13.68
N ILE A 109 4.78 17.18 13.83
CA ILE A 109 4.75 18.16 14.92
C ILE A 109 4.27 17.46 16.20
N ASN A 110 3.15 16.75 16.09
CA ASN A 110 2.51 16.13 17.26
C ASN A 110 2.98 14.69 17.54
N ARG A 111 3.87 14.13 16.69
CA ARG A 111 4.32 12.73 16.75
C ARG A 111 3.17 11.73 16.73
N GLN A 112 2.14 12.07 15.97
CA GLN A 112 0.96 11.25 15.74
C GLN A 112 0.91 10.86 14.27
N CYS A 113 0.08 9.88 13.98
CA CYS A 113 -0.31 9.53 12.64
C CYS A 113 -1.78 9.17 12.61
N ARG A 114 -2.39 9.35 11.45
CA ARG A 114 -3.77 8.97 11.19
C ARG A 114 -3.78 7.85 10.17
N TYR A 115 -4.38 6.72 10.55
CA TYR A 115 -4.47 5.53 9.72
C TYR A 115 -5.82 5.49 9.02
N LEU A 116 -5.81 5.43 7.68
CA LEU A 116 -6.97 5.29 6.81
C LEU A 116 -6.92 3.91 6.16
N GLU A 117 -7.98 3.14 6.32
CA GLU A 117 -8.04 1.78 5.77
C GLU A 117 -8.63 1.77 4.36
N GLU A 118 -8.07 0.94 3.48
CA GLU A 118 -8.66 0.51 2.20
C GLU A 118 -9.04 1.64 1.25
N TYR A 119 -8.09 2.52 1.02
CA TYR A 119 -8.20 3.63 0.11
C TYR A 119 -7.85 3.21 -1.34
N PRO A 120 -8.60 3.66 -2.36
CA PRO A 120 -8.28 3.36 -3.76
C PRO A 120 -6.94 3.98 -4.18
N VAL A 121 -6.00 3.15 -4.63
CA VAL A 121 -4.62 3.58 -4.92
C VAL A 121 -4.55 4.71 -5.95
N ARG A 122 -5.43 4.68 -6.96
CA ARG A 122 -5.47 5.66 -8.04
C ARG A 122 -6.10 7.00 -7.65
N LEU A 123 -6.67 7.09 -6.46
CA LEU A 123 -7.23 8.32 -5.91
C LEU A 123 -6.26 9.00 -4.93
N LEU A 124 -5.07 8.46 -4.69
CA LEU A 124 -4.09 9.05 -3.77
C LEU A 124 -3.77 10.53 -4.06
N PRO A 125 -3.72 11.00 -5.32
CA PRO A 125 -3.56 12.43 -5.59
C PRO A 125 -4.71 13.31 -5.11
N ARG A 126 -5.89 12.73 -4.88
CA ARG A 126 -7.15 13.39 -4.49
C ARG A 126 -7.52 13.05 -3.04
N LEU A 127 -6.53 12.72 -2.22
CA LEU A 127 -6.72 12.28 -0.84
C LEU A 127 -7.52 13.28 -0.02
N GLU A 128 -7.20 14.56 -0.11
CA GLU A 128 -7.90 15.62 0.63
C GLU A 128 -9.36 15.77 0.18
N GLU A 129 -9.59 15.78 -1.14
CA GLU A 129 -10.93 15.90 -1.75
C GLU A 129 -11.87 14.75 -1.41
N ILE A 130 -11.34 13.56 -1.07
CA ILE A 130 -12.12 12.35 -0.85
C ILE A 130 -12.20 11.98 0.64
N THR A 131 -11.23 12.40 1.45
CA THR A 131 -11.15 12.00 2.86
C THR A 131 -11.38 13.13 3.85
N GLY A 132 -11.18 14.38 3.43
CA GLY A 132 -11.18 15.55 4.31
C GLY A 132 -9.96 15.62 5.24
N TYR A 133 -8.88 14.93 4.87
CA TYR A 133 -7.59 14.99 5.56
C TYR A 133 -6.49 15.40 4.59
N THR A 134 -5.57 16.21 5.10
CA THR A 134 -4.39 16.66 4.37
C THR A 134 -3.13 16.28 5.15
N SER A 135 -2.05 15.97 4.44
CA SER A 135 -0.75 15.67 5.03
C SER A 135 0.34 15.72 3.97
N ASP A 136 1.46 16.35 4.30
CA ASP A 136 2.63 16.38 3.43
C ASP A 136 3.39 15.05 3.43
N ASN A 137 3.25 14.25 4.49
CA ASN A 137 4.04 13.06 4.72
C ASN A 137 3.12 11.83 4.70
N LEU A 138 3.22 11.03 3.65
CA LEU A 138 2.36 9.88 3.42
C LEU A 138 3.17 8.60 3.54
N LEU A 139 2.70 7.68 4.36
CA LEU A 139 3.17 6.30 4.38
C LEU A 139 2.04 5.41 3.88
N ILE A 140 2.30 4.64 2.83
CA ILE A 140 1.30 3.80 2.17
C ILE A 140 1.68 2.34 2.39
N LEU A 141 0.75 1.54 2.90
CA LEU A 141 0.88 0.09 2.97
C LEU A 141 0.14 -0.53 1.78
N ASN A 142 0.88 -1.23 0.92
CA ASN A 142 0.35 -1.93 -0.23
C ASN A 142 0.67 -3.43 -0.16
N MET A 143 -0.30 -4.28 -0.48
CA MET A 143 -0.02 -5.70 -0.76
C MET A 143 0.24 -5.84 -2.25
N GLN A 144 1.38 -6.42 -2.63
CA GLN A 144 1.77 -6.55 -4.04
C GLN A 144 2.47 -7.88 -4.32
N TYR A 145 2.28 -8.37 -5.54
CA TYR A 145 3.09 -9.45 -6.10
C TYR A 145 4.35 -8.88 -6.74
N GLY A 146 5.41 -9.68 -6.80
CA GLY A 146 6.59 -9.36 -7.59
C GLY A 146 6.26 -9.27 -9.08
N MET A 147 7.05 -8.47 -9.82
CA MET A 147 6.83 -8.25 -11.26
C MET A 147 6.84 -9.53 -12.09
N ASN A 148 7.48 -10.60 -11.60
CA ASN A 148 7.63 -11.88 -12.30
C ASN A 148 6.72 -12.98 -11.75
N TYR A 149 5.75 -12.65 -10.90
CA TYR A 149 4.92 -13.62 -10.19
C TYR A 149 4.12 -14.52 -11.14
N SER A 150 3.48 -13.91 -12.14
CA SER A 150 2.61 -14.59 -13.09
C SER A 150 2.74 -14.00 -14.49
N GLY A 151 2.44 -14.79 -15.51
CA GLY A 151 2.53 -14.37 -16.91
C GLY A 151 2.83 -15.54 -17.83
N ALA A 152 2.59 -15.36 -19.13
CA ALA A 152 2.93 -16.36 -20.13
C ALA A 152 4.44 -16.66 -20.10
N GLY A 153 4.81 -17.94 -20.05
CA GLY A 153 6.21 -18.38 -20.02
C GLY A 153 6.92 -18.26 -18.67
N ARG A 154 6.23 -17.88 -17.59
CA ARG A 154 6.79 -17.92 -16.23
C ARG A 154 6.62 -19.31 -15.64
N ASP A 155 7.71 -19.89 -15.16
CA ASP A 155 7.68 -21.17 -14.45
C ASP A 155 7.17 -20.96 -13.02
N VAL A 156 6.02 -21.54 -12.73
CA VAL A 156 5.40 -21.48 -11.40
C VAL A 156 6.04 -22.41 -10.38
N PHE A 157 6.92 -23.32 -10.82
CA PHE A 157 7.64 -24.27 -9.96
C PHE A 157 9.15 -23.99 -9.86
N ALA A 158 9.61 -22.83 -10.36
CA ALA A 158 11.02 -22.46 -10.30
C ALA A 158 11.56 -22.46 -8.84
N PHE A 159 12.76 -22.99 -8.64
CA PHE A 159 13.37 -23.14 -7.31
C PHE A 159 13.73 -21.81 -6.64
N ASP A 160 13.98 -20.76 -7.43
CA ASP A 160 14.35 -19.41 -6.98
C ASP A 160 13.14 -18.47 -6.88
N ARG A 161 11.92 -19.03 -6.87
CA ARG A 161 10.67 -18.26 -6.88
C ARG A 161 10.34 -17.63 -5.53
N ILE A 162 11.01 -18.04 -4.44
CA ILE A 162 10.82 -17.52 -3.09
C ILE A 162 12.11 -16.82 -2.66
N SER A 163 11.99 -15.57 -2.21
CA SER A 163 13.05 -14.84 -1.53
C SER A 163 13.18 -15.37 -0.11
N ALA A 164 14.37 -15.84 0.25
CA ALA A 164 14.64 -16.51 1.53
C ALA A 164 15.36 -15.62 2.56
N SER A 165 15.63 -14.35 2.23
CA SER A 165 16.35 -13.43 3.11
C SER A 165 15.77 -12.02 3.08
N VAL A 166 15.86 -11.34 4.22
CA VAL A 166 15.48 -9.93 4.39
C VAL A 166 16.23 -9.02 3.41
N ASP A 167 17.49 -9.33 3.11
CA ASP A 167 18.33 -8.52 2.21
C ASP A 167 17.86 -8.58 0.75
N THR A 168 17.01 -9.55 0.40
CA THR A 168 16.42 -9.74 -0.93
C THR A 168 14.91 -9.53 -0.92
N ALA A 169 14.36 -8.85 0.08
CA ALA A 169 12.91 -8.64 0.22
C ALA A 169 12.31 -7.86 -0.96
N ASP A 170 13.07 -6.98 -1.61
CA ASP A 170 12.71 -6.28 -2.85
C ASP A 170 12.45 -7.23 -4.03
N ARG A 171 12.98 -8.45 -3.96
CA ARG A 171 12.81 -9.51 -4.96
C ARG A 171 11.71 -10.51 -4.61
N SER A 172 10.95 -10.26 -3.54
CA SER A 172 9.80 -11.09 -3.17
C SER A 172 8.83 -11.22 -4.34
N ASN A 173 8.40 -12.44 -4.62
CA ASN A 173 7.65 -12.76 -5.82
C ASN A 173 6.15 -12.97 -5.53
N PHE A 174 5.84 -13.69 -4.47
CA PHE A 174 4.50 -13.86 -3.92
C PHE A 174 3.97 -12.57 -3.30
N LEU A 175 2.70 -12.61 -2.90
CA LEU A 175 2.03 -11.48 -2.30
C LEU A 175 2.73 -11.12 -0.99
N HIS A 176 3.22 -9.89 -0.91
CA HIS A 176 3.91 -9.40 0.28
C HIS A 176 3.58 -7.93 0.56
N PRO A 177 3.74 -7.48 1.82
CA PRO A 177 3.50 -6.10 2.19
C PRO A 177 4.68 -5.23 1.78
N VAL A 178 4.37 -4.07 1.22
CA VAL A 178 5.37 -3.07 0.83
C VAL A 178 4.91 -1.71 1.32
N LEU A 179 5.79 -1.04 2.05
CA LEU A 179 5.57 0.32 2.51
C LEU A 179 6.26 1.31 1.58
N TYR A 180 5.51 2.32 1.16
CA TYR A 180 6.00 3.45 0.38
C TYR A 180 5.86 4.70 1.21
N TYR A 181 6.97 5.38 1.46
CA TYR A 181 6.97 6.66 2.14
C TYR A 181 7.25 7.78 1.14
N TYR A 182 6.37 8.79 1.13
CA TYR A 182 6.48 10.03 0.38
C TYR A 182 6.57 11.21 1.35
N ASP A 183 7.52 12.12 1.11
CA ASP A 183 7.69 13.38 1.84
C ASP A 183 6.96 14.57 1.19
N SER A 184 6.17 14.30 0.15
CA SER A 184 5.23 15.25 -0.43
C SER A 184 3.95 14.53 -0.87
N PRO A 185 2.81 15.23 -0.98
CA PRO A 185 1.61 14.68 -1.60
C PRO A 185 1.86 14.22 -3.04
N LEU A 186 1.21 13.13 -3.43
CA LEU A 186 1.26 12.62 -4.81
C LEU A 186 0.38 13.47 -5.73
N GLN A 187 0.78 13.56 -6.99
CA GLN A 187 0.05 14.25 -8.06
C GLN A 187 -0.46 13.23 -9.10
N GLU A 188 -1.49 13.61 -9.85
CA GLU A 188 -2.04 12.78 -10.93
C GLU A 188 -0.99 12.33 -11.94
N LYS A 189 -0.02 13.21 -12.24
CA LYS A 189 1.08 12.93 -13.17
C LYS A 189 2.06 11.87 -12.64
N ASP A 190 2.18 11.71 -11.31
CA ASP A 190 3.11 10.73 -10.72
C ASP A 190 2.65 9.29 -11.02
N PHE A 191 1.37 9.13 -11.32
CA PHE A 191 0.76 7.87 -11.72
C PHE A 191 0.84 7.59 -13.23
N ASP A 192 1.40 8.52 -14.02
CA ASP A 192 1.65 8.30 -15.44
C ASP A 192 2.70 7.20 -15.60
N ASN A 193 2.43 6.24 -16.50
CA ASN A 193 3.28 5.07 -16.77
C ASN A 193 3.52 4.13 -15.58
N VAL A 194 2.89 4.35 -14.43
CA VAL A 194 2.92 3.42 -13.30
C VAL A 194 2.14 2.15 -13.64
N LYS A 195 2.84 1.02 -13.61
CA LYS A 195 2.25 -0.32 -13.82
C LYS A 195 1.13 -0.55 -12.80
N SER A 196 0.07 -1.24 -13.25
CA SER A 196 -1.02 -1.62 -12.35
C SER A 196 -0.49 -2.43 -11.17
N GLY A 197 -0.95 -2.08 -9.96
CA GLY A 197 -0.56 -2.75 -8.72
C GLY A 197 0.65 -2.16 -8.00
N PHE A 198 1.36 -1.21 -8.63
CA PHE A 198 2.51 -0.51 -8.06
C PHE A 198 2.18 0.96 -7.79
N LEU A 199 2.99 1.58 -6.93
CA LEU A 199 2.92 3.00 -6.63
C LEU A 199 4.04 3.78 -7.35
N PRO A 200 3.90 5.12 -7.50
CA PRO A 200 4.90 5.97 -8.14
C PRO A 200 6.27 5.87 -7.48
N LEU A 201 7.33 5.73 -8.29
CA LEU A 201 8.72 5.78 -7.86
C LEU A 201 9.27 7.20 -8.03
N THR A 202 8.84 8.12 -7.18
CA THR A 202 9.34 9.50 -7.18
C THR A 202 10.81 9.55 -6.71
N SER A 203 11.52 10.63 -6.99
CA SER A 203 12.94 10.78 -6.63
C SER A 203 13.25 10.68 -5.13
N SER A 204 12.27 10.95 -4.27
CA SER A 204 12.40 10.96 -2.82
C SER A 204 11.73 9.79 -2.10
N VAL A 205 11.05 8.90 -2.85
CA VAL A 205 10.33 7.78 -2.27
C VAL A 205 11.28 6.87 -1.50
N ARG A 206 10.84 6.44 -0.31
CA ARG A 206 11.55 5.44 0.49
C ARG A 206 10.67 4.20 0.58
N ILE A 207 11.22 3.06 0.18
CA ILE A 207 10.45 1.82 0.06
C ILE A 207 11.00 0.78 1.02
N HIS A 208 10.10 0.06 1.68
CA HIS A 208 10.43 -1.09 2.49
C HIS A 208 9.56 -2.27 2.12
N HIS A 209 10.19 -3.30 1.58
CA HIS A 209 9.57 -4.59 1.38
C HIS A 209 9.67 -5.41 2.67
N ILE A 210 8.53 -5.90 3.14
CA ILE A 210 8.51 -6.95 4.13
C ILE A 210 8.58 -8.27 3.35
N ILE A 211 9.55 -9.12 3.71
CA ILE A 211 9.80 -10.38 3.02
C ILE A 211 8.53 -11.24 2.96
N GLU A 212 8.32 -11.91 1.83
CA GLU A 212 7.19 -12.82 1.67
C GLU A 212 7.25 -14.01 2.64
N ASN A 213 6.08 -14.52 3.03
CA ASN A 213 5.97 -15.65 3.93
C ASN A 213 4.94 -16.64 3.37
N VAL A 214 5.34 -17.91 3.24
CA VAL A 214 4.50 -18.97 2.65
C VAL A 214 3.22 -19.22 3.44
N LEU A 215 3.25 -19.00 4.75
CA LEU A 215 2.09 -19.14 5.63
C LEU A 215 1.29 -17.84 5.75
N THR A 216 1.66 -16.79 5.00
CA THR A 216 1.05 -15.45 5.07
C THR A 216 1.05 -14.90 6.50
N LEU A 217 2.11 -15.20 7.26
CA LEU A 217 2.28 -14.80 8.65
C LEU A 217 3.50 -13.88 8.81
N TRP A 218 3.26 -12.58 8.91
CA TRP A 218 4.29 -11.56 9.04
C TRP A 218 4.50 -11.15 10.49
N MET A 219 4.99 -12.08 11.32
CA MET A 219 5.23 -11.83 12.75
C MET A 219 6.63 -12.23 13.25
N HIS A 220 7.46 -12.83 12.40
CA HIS A 220 8.83 -13.18 12.79
C HIS A 220 9.63 -11.93 13.27
N PRO A 221 10.22 -11.95 14.48
CA PRO A 221 10.87 -10.79 15.07
C PRO A 221 12.02 -10.22 14.24
N ASP A 222 12.89 -11.09 13.71
CA ASP A 222 14.09 -10.65 13.00
C ASP A 222 13.84 -10.35 11.52
N GLU A 223 12.80 -10.94 10.91
CA GLU A 223 12.57 -10.88 9.47
C GLU A 223 11.50 -9.87 9.06
N HIS A 224 10.53 -9.61 9.95
CA HIS A 224 9.42 -8.69 9.65
C HIS A 224 9.40 -7.50 10.60
N ILE A 225 9.43 -7.75 11.92
CA ILE A 225 9.18 -6.69 12.92
C ILE A 225 10.39 -5.76 13.03
N LEU A 226 11.59 -6.30 13.19
CA LEU A 226 12.81 -5.51 13.34
C LEU A 226 13.13 -4.66 12.10
N PRO A 227 13.11 -5.21 10.86
CA PRO A 227 13.33 -4.40 9.66
C PRO A 227 12.31 -3.28 9.49
N LEU A 228 11.01 -3.57 9.73
CA LEU A 228 9.95 -2.57 9.69
C LEU A 228 10.22 -1.45 10.69
N ARG A 229 10.58 -1.81 11.93
CA ARG A 229 10.88 -0.82 12.97
C ARG A 229 12.03 0.10 12.57
N ILE A 230 13.12 -0.45 12.04
CA ILE A 230 14.29 0.32 11.58
C ILE A 230 13.88 1.27 10.45
N PHE A 231 13.07 0.80 9.49
CA PHE A 231 12.55 1.65 8.42
C PHE A 231 11.71 2.82 8.98
N LEU A 232 10.79 2.55 9.91
CA LEU A 232 9.97 3.59 10.54
C LEU A 232 10.81 4.59 11.34
N GLU A 233 11.82 4.12 12.07
CA GLU A 233 12.77 4.98 12.80
C GLU A 233 13.49 5.94 11.85
N ASN A 234 13.97 5.42 10.71
CA ASN A 234 14.66 6.21 9.68
C ASN A 234 13.74 7.25 9.02
N ILE A 235 12.52 6.89 8.60
CA ILE A 235 11.63 7.86 7.93
C ILE A 235 11.10 8.94 8.89
N LEU A 236 10.90 8.59 10.18
CA LEU A 236 10.39 9.51 11.18
C LEU A 236 11.49 10.38 11.81
N ASN A 237 12.77 10.14 11.47
CA ASN A 237 13.94 10.76 12.10
C ASN A 237 13.91 10.67 13.64
N ILE A 238 13.42 9.53 14.16
CA ILE A 238 13.39 9.27 15.59
C ILE A 238 14.60 8.42 15.94
N ASN A 239 15.47 8.95 16.80
CA ASN A 239 16.47 8.11 17.45
C ASN A 239 15.84 7.45 18.69
N LEU A 240 15.32 6.23 18.54
CA LEU A 240 14.75 5.46 19.67
C LEU A 240 15.82 4.87 20.61
N GLU A 241 17.11 5.21 20.44
CA GLU A 241 18.21 4.85 21.35
C GLU A 241 17.96 5.25 22.81
N GLN A 242 17.13 6.28 23.06
CA GLN A 242 16.89 6.78 24.42
C GLN A 242 15.86 5.97 25.24
N ARG A 243 15.30 4.89 24.71
CA ARG A 243 14.43 3.99 25.50
C ARG A 243 14.83 2.53 25.31
N THR A 244 15.76 2.09 26.17
CA THR A 244 15.96 0.73 26.69
C THR A 244 15.04 -0.35 26.09
N VAL A 245 15.45 -0.99 24.98
CA VAL A 245 15.48 -2.47 24.65
C VAL A 245 16.01 -2.68 23.19
N ILE A 246 16.73 -1.74 22.56
CA ILE A 246 17.20 -1.91 21.15
C ILE A 246 18.68 -2.37 21.06
N SER A 247 19.38 -2.46 22.19
CA SER A 247 20.83 -2.77 22.20
C SER A 247 21.17 -4.18 21.71
N TYR A 248 20.26 -5.17 21.80
CA TYR A 248 20.56 -6.53 21.33
C TYR A 248 20.24 -6.72 19.84
N ALA A 249 19.07 -6.28 19.38
CA ALA A 249 18.61 -6.45 18.00
C ALA A 249 19.50 -5.71 16.98
N ARG A 250 19.87 -4.46 17.28
CA ARG A 250 20.78 -3.67 16.43
C ARG A 250 22.21 -4.20 16.48
N LYS A 251 22.66 -4.69 17.64
CA LYS A 251 23.97 -5.35 17.79
C LYS A 251 24.02 -6.68 17.05
N ARG A 252 22.91 -7.42 16.97
CA ARG A 252 22.77 -8.65 16.19
C ARG A 252 22.77 -8.39 14.68
N MET A 253 22.13 -7.32 14.21
CA MET A 253 22.23 -6.90 12.79
C MET A 253 23.62 -6.36 12.42
N LEU A 254 24.23 -5.55 13.29
CA LEU A 254 25.63 -5.08 13.12
C LEU A 254 26.64 -6.24 13.17
N GLN A 255 26.41 -7.26 14.02
CA GLN A 255 27.22 -8.48 14.08
C GLN A 255 27.01 -9.38 12.85
N LYS A 256 25.81 -9.38 12.25
CA LYS A 256 25.50 -10.16 11.03
C LYS A 256 25.84 -9.43 9.71
N LYS A 257 26.30 -8.17 9.73
CA LYS A 257 26.47 -7.32 8.52
C LYS A 257 25.20 -7.25 7.63
N LEU A 258 23.99 -7.30 8.21
CA LEU A 258 22.77 -7.03 7.44
C LEU A 258 22.63 -5.52 7.22
N THR A 259 23.02 -5.05 6.05
CA THR A 259 22.60 -3.74 5.52
C THR A 259 21.20 -3.90 4.94
N ILE A 260 20.17 -3.38 5.62
CA ILE A 260 18.83 -3.26 5.04
C ILE A 260 18.91 -2.16 3.96
N PRO A 261 18.75 -2.49 2.67
CA PRO A 261 18.79 -1.47 1.63
C PRO A 261 17.52 -0.63 1.72
N VAL A 262 17.62 0.58 2.28
CA VAL A 262 16.65 1.64 1.97
C VAL A 262 16.96 2.07 0.55
N GLN A 263 16.21 1.54 -0.42
CA GLN A 263 16.37 1.95 -1.80
C GLN A 263 15.74 3.33 -1.99
N PHE A 264 16.58 4.31 -2.33
CA PHE A 264 16.16 5.57 -2.92
C PHE A 264 16.06 5.35 -4.42
N TYR A 265 14.87 5.48 -4.97
CA TYR A 265 14.70 5.46 -6.42
C TYR A 265 14.90 6.89 -6.92
N ALA A 266 15.97 7.15 -7.66
CA ALA A 266 16.10 8.41 -8.39
C ALA A 266 15.02 8.43 -9.48
N ALA A 267 14.31 9.56 -9.64
CA ALA A 267 13.40 9.74 -10.75
C ALA A 267 14.19 9.60 -12.06
N ILE A 268 13.79 8.67 -12.93
CA ILE A 268 14.30 8.52 -14.29
C ILE A 268 13.52 9.48 -15.20
#